data_AF-A0A565BZI5-F1
#
_entry.id   AF-A0A565BZI5-F1
#
_cell.length_a   1.000
_cell.length_b   1.000
_cell.length_c   1.000
_cell.angle_alpha   90.00
_cell.angle_beta   90.00
_cell.angle_gamma   90.00
#
_symmetry.space_group_name_H-M   'P 1'
#
loop_
_entity.id
_entity.type
_entity.pdbx_description
1 polymer ?
#
loop_
_entity_poly.entity_id
_entity_poly.type
_entity_poly.pdbx_seq_one_letter_code
_entity_poly.pdbx_strand_id
1 'polypeptide(L)'
;MFWDRECSCRRCHGWRTIFHVPRVYSGMAGAITSALRLLTKAIFDKSPNGLRKGAFLFLAFSISIEFVCMVLYIHIFPKLQIVKYYYVKAKSNHLEAEETRIVRLSNKELLYQNMDLAINLFLIHVLTLSIFPGFLYENTGEHELGSWYSLVLVASYNGWDALSRYIPLIKYLKIESKKWITACVLMRFLFVPAFYFTAKNADQGWMIILTSILGLTNGYLTVCILAVKPKSNYNVLETDALGNLLVAFMFGGIFAGVGVHCLHGASSSVLK
;
A
#
# COMPACT_ATOMS: atom_id res chain seq x y z
N MET A 1 22.84 -21.97 16.10
CA MET A 1 24.06 -21.12 16.11
C MET A 1 24.34 -20.53 14.72
N PHE A 2 23.38 -19.80 14.13
CA PHE A 2 23.55 -19.19 12.79
C PHE A 2 22.72 -17.90 12.61
N TRP A 3 22.60 -17.11 13.68
CA TRP A 3 21.78 -15.88 13.70
C TRP A 3 22.52 -14.61 14.14
N ASP A 4 23.86 -14.62 14.20
CA ASP A 4 24.56 -13.60 14.99
C ASP A 4 25.83 -12.97 14.38
N ARG A 5 25.88 -12.77 13.05
CA ARG A 5 27.00 -12.03 12.43
C ARG A 5 26.60 -11.12 11.26
N GLU A 6 25.65 -10.22 11.48
CA GLU A 6 25.49 -9.04 10.63
C GLU A 6 25.31 -7.79 11.50
N CYS A 7 26.42 -7.04 11.63
CA CYS A 7 26.56 -5.71 12.20
C CYS A 7 25.27 -5.09 12.79
N SER A 8 25.13 -5.30 14.11
CA SER A 8 24.08 -4.78 14.98
C SER A 8 24.17 -3.25 15.08
N CYS A 9 23.64 -2.54 14.08
CA CYS A 9 23.32 -1.12 14.22
C CYS A 9 21.90 -1.00 14.80
N ARG A 10 21.78 -0.60 16.07
CA ARG A 10 20.47 -0.41 16.76
C ARG A 10 19.48 0.45 15.96
N ARG A 11 19.98 1.37 15.12
CA ARG A 11 19.20 2.21 14.18
C ARG A 11 18.50 1.41 13.08
N CYS A 12 19.13 0.35 12.54
CA CYS A 12 18.52 -0.52 11.54
C CYS A 12 17.42 -1.43 12.12
N HIS A 13 17.47 -1.76 13.42
CA HIS A 13 16.43 -2.54 14.08
C HIS A 13 15.14 -1.73 14.24
N GLY A 14 15.23 -0.48 14.75
CA GLY A 14 14.07 0.40 14.89
C GLY A 14 13.38 0.71 13.57
N TRP A 15 14.16 0.98 12.51
CA TRP A 15 13.60 1.23 11.18
C TRP A 15 12.92 0.00 10.56
N ARG A 16 13.47 -1.19 10.81
CA ARG A 16 12.81 -2.43 10.40
C ARG A 16 11.50 -2.65 11.14
N THR A 17 11.40 -2.33 12.43
CA THR A 17 10.16 -2.51 13.22
C THR A 17 9.08 -1.51 12.83
N ILE A 18 9.44 -0.22 12.67
CA ILE A 18 8.50 0.86 12.28
C ILE A 18 7.77 0.51 10.99
N PHE A 19 8.47 -0.05 10.01
CA PHE A 19 7.86 -0.43 8.74
C PHE A 19 7.39 -1.88 8.67
N HIS A 20 7.82 -2.79 9.54
CA HIS A 20 7.40 -4.21 9.45
C HIS A 20 5.89 -4.36 9.60
N VAL A 21 5.31 -3.64 10.56
CA VAL A 21 3.89 -3.72 10.88
C VAL A 21 3.06 -3.04 9.77
N PRO A 22 3.29 -1.77 9.37
CA PRO A 22 2.54 -1.15 8.27
C PRO A 22 2.67 -1.88 6.93
N ARG A 23 3.86 -2.46 6.62
CA ARG A 23 4.11 -3.18 5.36
C ARG A 23 3.19 -4.38 5.17
N VAL A 24 3.01 -5.18 6.24
CA VAL A 24 2.25 -6.43 6.20
C VAL A 24 0.75 -6.17 6.34
N TYR A 25 0.37 -5.26 7.24
CA TYR A 25 -1.04 -5.01 7.56
C TYR A 25 -1.82 -4.36 6.40
N SER A 26 -1.20 -3.46 5.64
CA SER A 26 -1.85 -2.79 4.51
C SER A 26 -2.27 -3.75 3.39
N GLY A 27 -1.42 -4.73 3.03
CA GLY A 27 -1.76 -5.74 2.01
C GLY A 27 -2.78 -6.77 2.50
N MET A 28 -2.66 -7.22 3.77
CA MET A 28 -3.60 -8.18 4.36
C MET A 28 -5.01 -7.61 4.48
N ALA A 29 -5.16 -6.33 4.86
CA ALA A 29 -6.46 -5.68 4.97
C ALA A 29 -7.20 -5.65 3.61
N GLY A 30 -6.50 -5.36 2.51
CA GLY A 30 -7.07 -5.37 1.16
C GLY A 30 -7.51 -6.77 0.70
N ALA A 31 -6.69 -7.79 0.97
CA ALA A 31 -7.02 -9.18 0.64
C ALA A 31 -8.23 -9.70 1.44
N ILE A 32 -8.26 -9.45 2.76
CA ILE A 32 -9.37 -9.83 3.64
C ILE A 32 -10.66 -9.13 3.22
N THR A 33 -10.60 -7.83 2.92
CA THR A 33 -11.75 -7.04 2.44
C THR A 33 -12.31 -7.62 1.13
N SER A 34 -11.43 -8.01 0.20
CA SER A 34 -11.83 -8.59 -1.08
C SER A 34 -12.45 -9.97 -0.93
N ALA A 35 -11.85 -10.83 -0.10
CA ALA A 35 -12.38 -12.15 0.21
C ALA A 35 -13.76 -12.06 0.88
N LEU A 36 -13.91 -11.13 1.84
CA LEU A 36 -15.20 -10.88 2.50
C LEU A 36 -16.25 -10.38 1.51
N ARG A 37 -15.87 -9.52 0.56
CA ARG A 37 -16.78 -9.01 -0.48
C ARG A 37 -17.21 -10.10 -1.47
N LEU A 38 -16.30 -11.00 -1.85
CA LEU A 38 -16.62 -12.20 -2.65
C LEU A 38 -17.58 -13.13 -1.92
N LEU A 39 -17.28 -13.43 -0.65
CA LEU A 39 -18.11 -14.30 0.18
C LEU A 39 -19.51 -13.72 0.37
N THR A 40 -19.61 -12.43 0.65
CA THR A 40 -20.89 -11.73 0.81
C THR A 40 -21.70 -11.80 -0.48
N LYS A 41 -21.07 -11.58 -1.64
CA LYS A 41 -21.78 -11.72 -2.91
C LYS A 41 -22.23 -13.16 -3.16
N ALA A 42 -21.39 -14.15 -2.89
CA ALA A 42 -21.74 -15.57 -3.08
C ALA A 42 -22.96 -16.00 -2.25
N ILE A 43 -23.08 -15.47 -1.04
CA ILE A 43 -24.21 -15.74 -0.14
C ILE A 43 -25.48 -15.05 -0.63
N PHE A 44 -25.40 -13.84 -1.17
CA PHE A 44 -26.56 -13.01 -1.53
C PHE A 44 -26.95 -13.01 -3.02
N ASP A 45 -26.24 -13.75 -3.89
CA ASP A 45 -26.44 -13.72 -5.35
C ASP A 45 -27.85 -14.15 -5.78
N LYS A 46 -28.52 -15.00 -4.98
CA LYS A 46 -29.89 -15.50 -5.25
C LYS A 46 -31.01 -14.67 -4.60
N SER A 47 -30.70 -13.61 -3.86
CA SER A 47 -31.72 -12.78 -3.19
C SER A 47 -32.16 -11.60 -4.06
N PRO A 48 -33.47 -11.27 -4.13
CA PRO A 48 -33.89 -9.98 -4.68
C PRO A 48 -33.25 -8.85 -3.85
N ASN A 49 -32.67 -7.85 -4.53
CA ASN A 49 -31.83 -6.79 -3.94
C ASN A 49 -30.56 -7.27 -3.20
N GLY A 50 -30.05 -8.46 -3.54
CA GLY A 50 -28.91 -9.11 -2.88
C GLY A 50 -27.63 -8.27 -2.84
N LEU A 51 -27.30 -7.54 -3.92
CA LEU A 51 -26.10 -6.70 -3.97
C LEU A 51 -26.14 -5.53 -2.96
N ARG A 52 -27.30 -4.88 -2.81
CA ARG A 52 -27.51 -3.77 -1.87
C ARG A 52 -27.53 -4.25 -0.42
N LYS A 53 -28.19 -5.37 -0.14
CA LYS A 53 -28.19 -6.00 1.20
C LYS A 53 -26.79 -6.49 1.59
N GLY A 54 -26.06 -7.09 0.65
CA GLY A 54 -24.67 -7.49 0.83
C GLY A 54 -23.76 -6.32 1.14
N ALA A 55 -23.91 -5.19 0.43
CA ALA A 55 -23.14 -3.97 0.72
C ALA A 55 -23.42 -3.41 2.11
N PHE A 56 -24.68 -3.36 2.55
CA PHE A 56 -25.02 -2.92 3.91
C PHE A 56 -24.48 -3.85 5.00
N LEU A 57 -24.53 -5.17 4.79
CA LEU A 57 -23.95 -6.15 5.72
C LEU A 57 -22.44 -6.01 5.82
N PHE A 58 -21.77 -5.87 4.68
CA PHE A 58 -20.32 -5.62 4.63
C PHE A 58 -19.95 -4.34 5.39
N LEU A 59 -20.69 -3.26 5.16
CA LEU A 59 -20.49 -1.99 5.86
C LEU A 59 -20.71 -2.12 7.37
N ALA A 60 -21.81 -2.76 7.79
CA ALA A 60 -22.14 -2.96 9.20
C ALA A 60 -21.07 -3.81 9.92
N PHE A 61 -20.60 -4.87 9.27
CA PHE A 61 -19.53 -5.72 9.80
C PHE A 61 -18.21 -4.94 9.91
N SER A 62 -17.87 -4.12 8.90
CA SER A 62 -16.66 -3.30 8.90
C SER A 62 -16.68 -2.27 10.03
N ILE A 63 -17.78 -1.54 10.21
CA ILE A 63 -17.98 -0.57 11.31
C ILE A 63 -17.85 -1.26 12.66
N SER A 64 -18.42 -2.46 12.80
CA SER A 64 -18.36 -3.23 14.04
C SER A 64 -16.92 -3.61 14.39
N ILE A 65 -16.14 -4.10 13.40
CA ILE A 65 -14.73 -4.41 13.59
C ILE A 65 -13.93 -3.15 13.93
N GLU A 66 -14.13 -2.05 13.21
CA GLU A 66 -13.44 -0.78 13.48
C GLU A 66 -13.73 -0.26 14.90
N PHE A 67 -14.98 -0.36 15.35
CA PHE A 67 -15.37 0.01 16.70
C PHE A 67 -14.67 -0.85 17.75
N VAL A 68 -14.64 -2.18 17.56
CA VAL A 68 -13.90 -3.10 18.44
C VAL A 68 -12.41 -2.75 18.45
N CYS A 69 -11.80 -2.51 17.30
CA CYS A 69 -10.40 -2.09 17.19
C CYS A 69 -10.12 -0.78 17.95
N MET A 70 -11.03 0.19 17.88
CA MET A 70 -10.97 1.45 18.63
C MET A 70 -11.00 1.22 20.15
N VAL A 71 -11.93 0.39 20.62
CA VAL A 71 -12.06 0.05 22.05
C VAL A 71 -10.80 -0.67 22.55
N LEU A 72 -10.29 -1.64 21.79
CA LEU A 72 -9.04 -2.34 22.11
C LEU A 72 -7.85 -1.35 22.14
N TYR A 73 -7.78 -0.42 21.19
CA TYR A 73 -6.74 0.60 21.14
C TYR A 73 -6.78 1.53 22.35
N ILE A 74 -7.96 1.98 22.78
CA ILE A 74 -8.05 2.92 23.91
C ILE A 74 -7.81 2.20 25.25
N HIS A 75 -8.33 1.00 25.44
CA HIS A 75 -8.34 0.36 26.76
C HIS A 75 -7.19 -0.62 27.01
N ILE A 76 -6.73 -1.33 25.97
CA ILE A 76 -5.69 -2.37 26.10
C ILE A 76 -4.32 -1.79 25.76
N PHE A 77 -4.21 -1.03 24.65
CA PHE A 77 -2.94 -0.52 24.16
C PHE A 77 -2.13 0.28 25.21
N PRO A 78 -2.71 1.20 26.01
CA PRO A 78 -1.95 1.94 27.01
C PRO A 78 -1.48 1.08 28.20
N LYS A 79 -2.11 -0.08 28.42
CA LYS A 79 -1.79 -0.99 29.52
C LYS A 79 -0.65 -1.95 29.18
N LEU A 80 -0.33 -2.13 27.90
CA LEU A 80 0.77 -2.99 27.46
C LEU A 80 2.13 -2.41 27.89
N GLN A 81 2.94 -3.25 28.54
CA GLN A 81 4.27 -2.89 29.03
C GLN A 81 5.22 -2.44 27.90
N ILE A 82 5.08 -3.03 26.72
CA ILE A 82 5.87 -2.66 25.53
C ILE A 82 5.62 -1.19 25.14
N VAL A 83 4.37 -0.74 25.21
CA VAL A 83 3.98 0.63 24.81
C VAL A 83 4.54 1.64 25.80
N LYS A 84 4.46 1.35 27.10
CA LYS A 84 5.05 2.19 28.15
C LYS A 84 6.57 2.34 27.96
N TYR A 85 7.26 1.23 27.65
CA TYR A 85 8.70 1.26 27.37
C TYR A 85 9.03 2.16 26.17
N TYR A 86 8.34 2.01 25.05
CA TYR A 86 8.57 2.84 23.86
C TYR A 86 8.17 4.30 24.06
N TYR A 87 7.12 4.58 24.84
CA TYR A 87 6.72 5.95 25.18
C TYR A 87 7.79 6.68 25.99
N VAL A 88 8.29 6.05 27.05
CA VAL A 88 9.38 6.61 27.87
C VAL A 88 10.64 6.79 27.03
N LYS A 89 10.96 5.82 26.17
CA LYS A 89 12.12 5.88 25.27
C LYS A 89 11.99 6.96 24.19
N ALA A 90 10.80 7.19 23.64
CA ALA A 90 10.55 8.28 22.72
C ALA A 90 10.78 9.62 23.43
N LYS A 91 10.20 9.77 24.63
CA LYS A 91 10.37 10.98 25.45
C LYS A 91 11.83 11.24 25.81
N SER A 92 12.61 10.21 26.17
CA SER A 92 14.04 10.36 26.45
C SER A 92 14.82 10.76 25.20
N ASN A 93 14.56 10.14 24.04
CA ASN A 93 15.21 10.53 22.79
C ASN A 93 14.90 11.98 22.39
N HIS A 94 13.68 12.47 22.68
CA HIS A 94 13.30 13.86 22.47
C HIS A 94 14.06 14.81 23.40
N LEU A 95 14.16 14.47 24.69
CA LEU A 95 14.93 15.25 25.67
C LEU A 95 16.43 15.28 25.34
N GLU A 96 17.01 14.12 25.02
CA GLU A 96 18.42 14.01 24.62
C GLU A 96 18.71 14.87 23.39
N ALA A 97 17.82 14.88 22.39
CA ALA A 97 17.96 15.70 21.19
C ALA A 97 17.88 17.21 21.47
N GLU A 98 17.09 17.62 22.46
CA GLU A 98 16.96 19.02 22.89
C GLU A 98 18.20 19.46 23.70
N GLU A 99 18.71 18.59 24.58
CA GLU A 99 19.89 18.85 25.41
C GLU A 99 21.20 18.88 24.60
N THR A 100 21.35 17.99 23.61
CA THR A 100 22.59 17.90 22.81
C THR A 100 22.71 18.94 21.70
N ARG A 101 21.70 19.80 21.47
CA ARG A 101 21.65 20.74 20.32
C ARG A 101 22.06 20.04 19.00
N ILE A 102 21.67 18.77 18.82
CA ILE A 102 21.92 18.09 17.55
C ILE A 102 21.16 18.86 16.49
N VAL A 103 21.88 19.46 15.54
CA VAL A 103 21.30 20.17 14.40
C VAL A 103 20.50 19.16 13.60
N ARG A 104 19.21 19.05 13.92
CA ARG A 104 18.25 18.17 13.24
C ARG A 104 18.02 18.71 11.84
N LEU A 105 18.15 17.85 10.83
CA LEU A 105 17.77 18.20 9.47
C LEU A 105 16.29 18.60 9.41
N SER A 106 15.97 19.70 8.71
CA SER A 106 14.57 20.07 8.50
C SER A 106 13.86 19.00 7.68
N ASN A 107 12.54 18.90 7.83
CA ASN A 107 11.71 18.01 7.00
C ASN A 107 11.90 18.30 5.50
N LYS A 108 12.20 19.56 5.13
CA LYS A 108 12.50 19.96 3.75
C LYS A 108 13.82 19.38 3.25
N GLU A 109 14.90 19.47 4.03
CA GLU A 109 16.18 18.82 3.64
C GLU A 109 16.05 17.30 3.59
N LEU A 110 15.34 16.69 4.54
CA LEU A 110 15.11 15.24 4.56
C LEU A 110 14.35 14.78 3.31
N LEU A 111 13.33 15.56 2.90
CA LEU A 111 12.60 15.30 1.68
C LEU A 111 13.49 15.47 0.46
N TYR A 112 14.20 16.60 0.32
CA TYR A 112 15.08 16.87 -0.81
C TYR A 112 16.12 15.75 -1.01
N GLN A 113 16.70 15.25 0.07
CA GLN A 113 17.67 14.16 0.04
C GLN A 113 17.09 12.77 -0.34
N ASN A 114 15.77 12.59 -0.24
CA ASN A 114 15.07 11.33 -0.50
C ASN A 114 13.90 11.50 -1.49
N MET A 115 13.93 12.58 -2.29
CA MET A 115 12.90 12.93 -3.26
C MET A 115 12.60 11.76 -4.20
N ASP A 116 13.62 11.04 -4.65
CA ASP A 116 13.46 9.89 -5.54
C ASP A 116 12.53 8.82 -4.93
N LEU A 117 12.66 8.56 -3.63
CA LEU A 117 11.84 7.54 -2.94
C LEU A 117 10.40 8.01 -2.79
N ALA A 118 10.21 9.28 -2.42
CA ALA A 118 8.89 9.89 -2.26
C ALA A 118 8.13 9.96 -3.59
N ILE A 119 8.81 10.42 -4.66
CA ILE A 119 8.24 10.49 -6.01
C ILE A 119 7.92 9.10 -6.54
N ASN A 120 8.84 8.14 -6.43
CA ASN A 120 8.59 6.77 -6.88
C ASN A 120 7.38 6.16 -6.17
N LEU A 121 7.26 6.36 -4.86
CA LEU A 121 6.14 5.85 -4.06
C LEU A 121 4.81 6.52 -4.47
N PHE A 122 4.83 7.83 -4.70
CA PHE A 122 3.68 8.59 -5.21
C PHE A 122 3.25 8.06 -6.58
N LEU A 123 4.18 7.94 -7.54
CA LEU A 123 3.91 7.48 -8.90
C LEU A 123 3.34 6.06 -8.94
N ILE A 124 3.87 5.14 -8.12
CA ILE A 124 3.34 3.78 -7.94
C ILE A 124 1.84 3.83 -7.61
N HIS A 125 1.44 4.65 -6.63
CA HIS A 125 0.07 4.68 -6.14
C HIS A 125 -0.87 5.45 -7.08
N VAL A 126 -0.42 6.57 -7.65
CA VAL A 126 -1.19 7.32 -8.67
C VAL A 126 -1.51 6.42 -9.86
N LEU A 127 -0.49 5.77 -10.42
CA LEU A 127 -0.64 4.92 -11.59
C LEU A 127 -1.59 3.75 -11.32
N THR A 128 -1.40 3.09 -10.17
CA THR A 128 -2.21 1.94 -9.79
C THR A 128 -3.67 2.32 -9.64
N LEU A 129 -3.97 3.43 -8.94
CA LEU A 129 -5.36 3.87 -8.74
C LEU A 129 -6.01 4.51 -9.97
N SER A 130 -5.20 5.06 -10.88
CA SER A 130 -5.70 5.52 -12.19
C SER A 130 -6.18 4.37 -13.07
N ILE A 131 -5.56 3.18 -12.96
CA ILE A 131 -5.91 1.99 -13.75
C ILE A 131 -6.97 1.14 -13.02
N PHE A 132 -6.77 0.88 -11.73
CA PHE A 132 -7.63 0.00 -10.94
C PHE A 132 -8.08 0.73 -9.66
N PRO A 133 -9.38 0.77 -9.32
CA PRO A 133 -10.49 0.03 -9.93
C PRO A 133 -11.08 0.69 -11.19
N GLY A 134 -10.94 2.00 -11.34
CA GLY A 134 -11.75 2.84 -12.23
C GLY A 134 -11.84 2.40 -13.69
N PHE A 135 -10.71 2.33 -14.41
CA PHE A 135 -10.69 1.96 -15.84
C PHE A 135 -11.27 0.56 -16.10
N LEU A 136 -11.11 -0.37 -15.15
CA LEU A 136 -11.66 -1.72 -15.25
C LEU A 136 -13.18 -1.74 -15.03
N TYR A 137 -13.75 -0.90 -14.17
CA TYR A 137 -15.22 -0.87 -14.00
C TYR A 137 -15.94 -0.20 -15.17
N GLU A 138 -15.30 0.73 -15.86
CA GLU A 138 -15.92 1.51 -16.94
C GLU A 138 -15.87 0.81 -18.31
N ASN A 139 -14.84 -0.01 -18.55
CA ASN A 139 -14.68 -0.76 -19.80
C ASN A 139 -15.12 -2.22 -19.71
N THR A 140 -15.73 -2.64 -18.59
CA THR A 140 -16.27 -4.00 -18.43
C THR A 140 -17.65 -4.13 -19.05
N GLY A 141 -17.73 -3.91 -20.37
CA GLY A 141 -18.91 -4.19 -21.19
C GLY A 141 -19.40 -5.64 -21.08
N GLU A 142 -20.34 -6.04 -21.93
CA GLU A 142 -20.96 -7.36 -21.87
C GLU A 142 -19.90 -8.49 -21.85
N HIS A 143 -19.81 -9.15 -20.71
CA HIS A 143 -18.80 -10.13 -20.37
C HIS A 143 -19.51 -11.34 -19.78
N GLU A 144 -19.09 -12.56 -20.11
CA GLU A 144 -19.72 -13.81 -19.63
C GLU A 144 -19.82 -13.89 -18.10
N LEU A 145 -18.86 -13.32 -17.35
CA LEU A 145 -18.88 -13.27 -15.88
C LEU A 145 -19.73 -12.13 -15.30
N GLY A 146 -20.21 -11.19 -16.11
CA GLY A 146 -21.03 -10.05 -15.70
C GLY A 146 -20.49 -9.32 -14.47
N SER A 147 -21.32 -9.17 -13.45
CA SER A 147 -20.98 -8.46 -12.20
C SER A 147 -19.92 -9.17 -11.33
N TRP A 148 -19.55 -10.43 -11.62
CA TRP A 148 -18.51 -11.17 -10.89
C TRP A 148 -17.11 -10.84 -11.36
N TYR A 149 -16.98 -10.40 -12.61
CA TYR A 149 -15.70 -10.13 -13.23
C TYR A 149 -14.89 -9.06 -12.48
N SER A 150 -15.50 -7.91 -12.16
CA SER A 150 -14.83 -6.84 -11.42
C SER A 150 -14.40 -7.28 -10.01
N LEU A 151 -15.12 -8.19 -9.38
CA LEU A 151 -14.77 -8.74 -8.07
C LEU A 151 -13.58 -9.70 -8.14
N VAL A 152 -13.53 -10.53 -9.19
CA VAL A 152 -12.38 -11.41 -9.45
C VAL A 152 -11.13 -10.55 -9.70
N LEU A 153 -11.23 -9.50 -10.52
CA LEU A 153 -10.11 -8.57 -10.74
C LEU A 153 -9.62 -7.93 -9.45
N VAL A 154 -10.54 -7.44 -8.60
CA VAL A 154 -10.19 -6.86 -7.28
C VAL A 154 -9.51 -7.88 -6.38
N ALA A 155 -10.02 -9.11 -6.34
CA ALA A 155 -9.46 -10.17 -5.52
C ALA A 155 -8.08 -10.63 -6.02
N SER A 156 -7.90 -10.78 -7.33
CA SER A 156 -6.62 -11.10 -7.95
C SER A 156 -5.57 -10.02 -7.67
N TYR A 157 -5.94 -8.74 -7.83
CA TYR A 157 -5.05 -7.62 -7.50
C TYR A 157 -4.64 -7.64 -6.02
N ASN A 158 -5.61 -7.68 -5.10
CA ASN A 158 -5.34 -7.60 -3.66
C ASN A 158 -4.63 -8.86 -3.12
N GLY A 159 -4.95 -10.04 -3.65
CA GLY A 159 -4.27 -11.28 -3.27
C GLY A 159 -2.80 -11.27 -3.66
N TRP A 160 -2.49 -10.79 -4.87
CA TRP A 160 -1.12 -10.74 -5.36
C TRP A 160 -0.32 -9.55 -4.80
N ASP A 161 -0.98 -8.42 -4.51
CA ASP A 161 -0.40 -7.32 -3.72
C ASP A 161 -0.01 -7.81 -2.32
N ALA A 162 -0.89 -8.57 -1.63
CA ALA A 162 -0.58 -9.16 -0.34
C ALA A 162 0.60 -10.14 -0.42
N LEU A 163 0.61 -11.05 -1.40
CA LEU A 163 1.71 -12.02 -1.58
C LEU A 163 3.05 -11.33 -1.85
N SER A 164 3.04 -10.31 -2.71
CA SER A 164 4.25 -9.61 -3.13
C SER A 164 4.98 -8.88 -2.00
N ARG A 165 4.26 -8.48 -0.95
CA ARG A 165 4.83 -7.81 0.23
C ARG A 165 5.70 -8.72 1.08
N TYR A 166 5.53 -10.04 0.97
CA TYR A 166 6.37 -11.03 1.63
C TYR A 166 7.65 -11.35 0.83
N ILE A 167 7.69 -11.09 -0.48
CA ILE A 167 8.83 -11.42 -1.35
C ILE A 167 10.14 -10.75 -0.87
N PRO A 168 10.16 -9.44 -0.52
CA PRO A 168 11.39 -8.78 -0.05
C PRO A 168 11.92 -9.25 1.31
N LEU A 169 11.20 -10.15 2.00
CA LEU A 169 11.72 -10.83 3.21
C LEU A 169 12.85 -11.80 2.84
N ILE A 170 12.85 -12.33 1.62
CA ILE A 170 13.92 -13.17 1.09
C ILE A 170 15.05 -12.23 0.63
N LYS A 171 16.18 -12.26 1.33
CA LYS A 171 17.32 -11.35 1.10
C LYS A 171 17.77 -11.27 -0.37
N TYR A 172 17.76 -12.39 -1.08
CA TYR A 172 18.18 -12.47 -2.49
C TYR A 172 17.24 -11.78 -3.48
N LEU A 173 15.96 -11.64 -3.12
CA LEU A 173 14.94 -11.01 -3.97
C LEU A 173 14.70 -9.54 -3.61
N LYS A 174 15.46 -9.00 -2.66
CA LYS A 174 15.33 -7.61 -2.23
C LYS A 174 16.16 -6.69 -3.12
N ILE A 175 15.51 -5.78 -3.84
CA ILE A 175 16.20 -4.71 -4.55
C ILE A 175 16.46 -3.56 -3.58
N GLU A 176 17.75 -3.25 -3.35
CA GLU A 176 18.17 -2.10 -2.53
C GLU A 176 18.65 -0.90 -3.35
N SER A 177 18.87 -1.09 -4.66
CA SER A 177 19.37 -0.04 -5.54
C SER A 177 18.27 0.92 -5.96
N LYS A 178 18.44 2.20 -5.62
CA LYS A 178 17.52 3.29 -6.00
C LYS A 178 17.30 3.38 -7.52
N LYS A 179 18.36 3.16 -8.31
CA LYS A 179 18.29 3.23 -9.79
C LYS A 179 17.37 2.15 -10.37
N TRP A 180 17.50 0.91 -9.88
CA TRP A 180 16.66 -0.20 -10.30
C TRP A 180 15.21 -0.01 -9.88
N ILE A 181 14.97 0.51 -8.67
CA ILE A 181 13.61 0.86 -8.22
C ILE A 181 12.99 1.90 -9.15
N THR A 182 13.68 3.00 -9.44
CA THR A 182 13.17 4.03 -10.36
C THR A 182 12.90 3.44 -11.76
N ALA A 183 13.82 2.63 -12.29
CA ALA A 183 13.62 1.96 -13.58
C ALA A 183 12.36 1.08 -13.59
N CYS A 184 12.17 0.25 -12.55
CA CYS A 184 10.97 -0.58 -12.42
C CYS A 184 9.69 0.26 -12.31
N VAL A 185 9.71 1.38 -11.58
CA VAL A 185 8.56 2.30 -11.48
C VAL A 185 8.24 2.93 -12.83
N LEU A 186 9.25 3.38 -13.58
CA LEU A 186 9.05 3.93 -14.92
C LEU A 186 8.49 2.89 -15.90
N MET A 187 8.94 1.64 -15.81
CA MET A 187 8.38 0.54 -16.62
C MET A 187 6.90 0.30 -16.32
N ARG A 188 6.40 0.63 -15.12
CA ARG A 188 4.97 0.46 -14.82
C ARG A 188 4.08 1.34 -15.70
N PHE A 189 4.55 2.47 -16.23
CA PHE A 189 3.75 3.28 -17.15
C PHE A 189 3.35 2.52 -18.42
N LEU A 190 4.09 1.47 -18.80
CA LEU A 190 3.72 0.56 -19.89
C LEU A 190 2.44 -0.25 -19.59
N PHE A 191 2.02 -0.36 -18.33
CA PHE A 191 0.73 -0.97 -18.01
C PHE A 191 -0.43 -0.17 -18.60
N VAL A 192 -0.36 1.16 -18.68
CA VAL A 192 -1.46 1.98 -19.23
C VAL A 192 -1.82 1.57 -20.67
N PRO A 193 -0.88 1.61 -21.64
CA PRO A 193 -1.18 1.15 -23.00
C PRO A 193 -1.48 -0.35 -23.06
N ALA A 194 -0.87 -1.18 -22.20
CA ALA A 194 -1.18 -2.61 -22.16
C ALA A 194 -2.64 -2.87 -21.76
N PHE A 195 -3.14 -2.22 -20.70
CA PHE A 195 -4.54 -2.34 -20.28
C PHE A 195 -5.50 -1.82 -21.35
N TYR A 196 -5.15 -0.73 -22.03
CA TYR A 196 -5.97 -0.19 -23.12
C TYR A 196 -6.01 -1.13 -24.35
N PHE A 197 -4.88 -1.74 -24.69
CA PHE A 197 -4.79 -2.72 -25.77
C PHE A 197 -5.58 -3.99 -25.43
N THR A 198 -5.40 -4.52 -24.22
CA THR A 198 -6.12 -5.71 -23.74
C THR A 198 -7.62 -5.47 -23.68
N ALA A 199 -8.07 -4.27 -23.28
CA ALA A 199 -9.49 -3.93 -23.26
C ALA A 199 -10.15 -3.93 -24.65
N LYS A 200 -9.39 -3.70 -25.73
CA LYS A 200 -9.91 -3.70 -27.11
C LYS A 200 -9.79 -5.04 -27.83
N ASN A 201 -8.69 -5.76 -27.61
CA ASN A 201 -8.26 -6.85 -28.49
C ASN A 201 -8.12 -8.21 -27.80
N ALA A 202 -8.24 -8.30 -26.48
CA ALA A 202 -7.91 -9.51 -25.74
C ALA A 202 -9.07 -10.04 -24.89
N ASP A 203 -8.96 -11.32 -24.53
CA ASP A 203 -9.92 -12.01 -23.67
C ASP A 203 -9.88 -11.53 -22.20
N GLN A 204 -10.88 -11.98 -21.43
CA GLN A 204 -11.02 -11.71 -20.00
C GLN A 204 -9.84 -12.24 -19.17
N GLY A 205 -9.19 -13.32 -19.59
CA GLY A 205 -8.06 -13.95 -18.91
C GLY A 205 -6.82 -13.06 -18.93
N TRP A 206 -6.50 -12.44 -20.06
CA TRP A 206 -5.36 -11.52 -20.18
C TRP A 206 -5.47 -10.32 -19.25
N MET A 207 -6.69 -9.80 -19.06
CA MET A 207 -6.93 -8.68 -18.15
C MET A 207 -6.79 -9.10 -16.68
N ILE A 208 -7.18 -10.33 -16.31
CA ILE A 208 -6.91 -10.90 -14.98
C ILE A 208 -5.40 -11.06 -14.74
N ILE A 209 -4.66 -11.55 -15.74
CA ILE A 209 -3.20 -11.71 -15.67
C ILE A 209 -2.52 -10.35 -15.48
N LEU A 210 -2.86 -9.35 -16.31
CA LEU A 210 -2.32 -7.99 -16.19
C LEU A 210 -2.64 -7.36 -14.83
N THR A 211 -3.85 -7.55 -14.33
CA THR A 211 -4.29 -7.05 -13.02
C THR A 211 -3.55 -7.73 -11.88
N SER A 212 -3.27 -9.03 -12.01
CA SER A 212 -2.44 -9.76 -11.06
C SER A 212 -1.01 -9.20 -11.05
N ILE A 213 -0.37 -9.06 -12.22
CA ILE A 213 0.99 -8.48 -12.32
C ILE A 213 1.02 -7.05 -11.78
N LEU A 214 -0.02 -6.25 -12.02
CA LEU A 214 -0.15 -4.90 -11.46
C LEU A 214 -0.15 -4.94 -9.93
N GLY A 215 -0.87 -5.88 -9.32
CA GLY A 215 -0.83 -6.14 -7.87
C GLY A 215 0.54 -6.58 -7.37
N LEU A 216 1.23 -7.49 -8.10
CA LEU A 216 2.57 -7.98 -7.72
C LEU A 216 3.54 -6.82 -7.59
N THR A 217 3.60 -6.03 -8.66
CA THR A 217 4.58 -4.96 -8.80
C THR A 217 4.27 -3.84 -7.84
N ASN A 218 2.99 -3.60 -7.52
CA ASN A 218 2.59 -2.60 -6.54
C ASN A 218 3.12 -2.92 -5.14
N GLY A 219 2.79 -4.09 -4.59
CA GLY A 219 3.17 -4.45 -3.23
C GLY A 219 4.67 -4.70 -3.11
N TYR A 220 5.30 -5.34 -4.11
CA TYR A 220 6.74 -5.58 -4.13
C TYR A 220 7.54 -4.27 -4.12
N LEU A 221 7.27 -3.35 -5.06
CA LEU A 221 8.02 -2.10 -5.17
C LEU A 221 7.77 -1.16 -3.99
N THR A 222 6.54 -1.13 -3.47
CA THR A 222 6.21 -0.37 -2.25
C THR A 222 7.02 -0.85 -1.07
N VAL A 223 7.11 -2.17 -0.85
CA VAL A 223 7.91 -2.72 0.25
C VAL A 223 9.40 -2.49 0.02
N CYS A 224 9.90 -2.63 -1.21
CA CYS A 224 11.30 -2.35 -1.53
C CYS A 224 11.68 -0.90 -1.20
N ILE A 225 10.85 0.09 -1.57
CA ILE A 225 11.06 1.51 -1.25
C ILE A 225 11.07 1.75 0.26
N LEU A 226 10.07 1.24 0.98
CA LEU A 226 9.97 1.37 2.44
C LEU A 226 11.02 0.52 3.20
N ALA A 227 11.77 -0.32 2.50
CA ALA A 227 12.86 -1.14 3.04
C ALA A 227 14.26 -0.64 2.64
N VAL A 228 14.37 0.46 1.88
CA VAL A 228 15.65 1.11 1.54
C VAL A 228 16.29 1.70 2.79
N LYS A 229 17.41 1.14 3.23
CA LYS A 229 18.09 1.57 4.45
C LYS A 229 18.31 3.10 4.46
N PRO A 230 17.93 3.81 5.54
CA PRO A 230 18.19 5.24 5.69
C PRO A 230 19.68 5.51 5.69
N LYS A 231 20.09 6.71 5.29
CA LYS A 231 21.50 7.11 5.29
C LYS A 231 22.08 6.98 6.70
N SER A 232 23.34 6.57 6.80
CA SER A 232 24.01 6.31 8.08
C SER A 232 24.11 7.54 8.99
N ASN A 233 24.01 8.75 8.44
CA ASN A 233 24.05 9.99 9.23
C ASN A 233 22.71 10.31 9.93
N TYR A 234 21.62 9.63 9.59
CA TYR A 234 20.32 9.97 10.16
C TYR A 234 20.20 9.51 11.62
N ASN A 235 19.64 10.42 12.41
CA ASN A 235 19.21 10.17 13.78
C ASN A 235 17.89 9.38 13.81
N VAL A 236 17.55 8.82 14.97
CA VAL A 236 16.31 8.05 15.14
C VAL A 236 15.07 8.90 14.83
N LEU A 237 15.07 10.17 15.26
CA LEU A 237 13.97 11.12 15.02
C LEU A 237 13.83 11.52 13.54
N GLU A 238 14.95 11.68 12.83
CA GLU A 238 14.96 12.00 11.39
C GLU A 238 14.48 10.82 10.56
N THR A 239 14.88 9.62 10.98
CA THR A 239 14.49 8.36 10.39
C THR A 239 12.98 8.10 10.53
N ASP A 240 12.39 8.48 11.67
CA ASP A 240 10.94 8.44 11.90
C ASP A 240 10.20 9.51 11.08
N ALA A 241 10.71 10.74 11.06
CA ALA A 241 10.15 11.83 10.26
C ALA A 241 10.14 11.52 8.75
N LEU A 242 11.24 10.94 8.23
CA LEU A 242 11.32 10.46 6.85
C LEU A 242 10.24 9.42 6.57
N GLY A 243 9.97 8.53 7.53
CA GLY A 243 8.96 7.52 7.34
C GLY A 243 7.54 8.06 7.27
N ASN A 244 7.22 9.01 8.15
CA ASN A 244 5.95 9.71 8.11
C ASN A 244 5.78 10.51 6.81
N LEU A 245 6.85 11.13 6.29
CA LEU A 245 6.84 11.80 5.00
C LEU A 245 6.54 10.82 3.86
N LEU A 246 7.21 9.67 3.79
CA LEU A 246 6.95 8.67 2.76
C LEU A 246 5.50 8.16 2.80
N VAL A 247 4.96 7.91 4.00
CA VAL A 247 3.56 7.52 4.18
C VAL A 247 2.61 8.63 3.72
N ALA A 248 2.92 9.91 3.98
CA ALA A 248 2.12 11.03 3.48
C ALA A 248 2.12 11.09 1.94
N PHE A 249 3.26 10.87 1.28
CA PHE A 249 3.35 10.80 -0.19
C PHE A 249 2.58 9.61 -0.76
N MET A 250 2.57 8.48 -0.07
CA MET A 250 1.75 7.32 -0.44
C MET A 250 0.25 7.68 -0.44
N PHE A 251 -0.24 8.30 0.64
CA PHE A 251 -1.63 8.77 0.70
C PHE A 251 -1.92 9.85 -0.35
N GLY A 252 -1.01 10.79 -0.55
CA GLY A 252 -1.12 11.79 -1.61
C GLY A 252 -1.27 11.16 -3.00
N GLY A 253 -0.51 10.10 -3.28
CA GLY A 253 -0.62 9.35 -4.54
C GLY A 253 -1.95 8.62 -4.68
N ILE A 254 -2.47 8.08 -3.58
CA ILE A 254 -3.82 7.47 -3.55
C ILE A 254 -4.89 8.51 -3.91
N PHE A 255 -4.90 9.67 -3.25
CA PHE A 255 -5.87 10.74 -3.52
C PHE A 255 -5.75 11.26 -4.95
N ALA A 256 -4.52 11.51 -5.43
CA ALA A 256 -4.30 12.00 -6.77
C ALA A 256 -4.71 10.97 -7.84
N GLY A 257 -4.43 9.67 -7.63
CA GLY A 257 -4.84 8.62 -8.57
C GLY A 257 -6.36 8.52 -8.72
N VAL A 258 -7.11 8.61 -7.61
CA VAL A 258 -8.58 8.68 -7.66
C VAL A 258 -9.05 9.94 -8.41
N GLY A 259 -8.43 11.09 -8.14
CA GLY A 259 -8.75 12.34 -8.84
C GLY A 259 -8.51 12.28 -10.35
N VAL A 260 -7.35 11.75 -10.78
CA VAL A 260 -7.00 11.57 -12.20
C VAL A 260 -8.00 10.67 -12.92
N HIS A 261 -8.45 9.60 -12.26
CA HIS A 261 -9.49 8.74 -12.80
C HIS A 261 -10.84 9.48 -12.94
N CYS A 262 -11.29 10.21 -11.90
CA CYS A 262 -12.53 10.99 -11.98
C CYS A 262 -12.50 12.02 -13.11
N LEU A 263 -11.35 12.66 -13.36
CA LEU A 263 -11.15 13.58 -14.50
C LEU A 263 -11.26 12.87 -15.86
N HIS A 264 -10.67 11.68 -16.00
CA HIS A 264 -10.78 10.90 -17.24
C HIS A 264 -12.19 10.37 -17.48
N GLY A 265 -12.87 9.87 -16.44
CA GLY A 265 -14.27 9.42 -16.53
C GLY A 265 -15.21 10.57 -16.90
N ALA A 266 -15.04 11.74 -16.27
CA ALA A 266 -15.80 12.94 -16.62
C ALA A 266 -15.59 13.33 -18.09
N SER A 267 -14.35 13.32 -18.58
CA SER A 267 -14.03 13.61 -19.98
C SER A 267 -14.64 12.59 -20.95
N SER A 268 -14.63 11.30 -20.60
CA SER A 268 -15.22 10.24 -21.44
C SER A 268 -16.76 10.25 -21.45
N SER A 269 -17.40 10.75 -20.38
CA SER A 269 -18.86 10.90 -20.30
C SER A 269 -19.41 12.11 -21.06
N VAL A 270 -18.57 13.09 -21.38
CA VAL A 270 -18.93 14.26 -22.22
C VAL A 270 -18.79 13.95 -23.73
N LEU A 271 -18.11 12.86 -24.09
CA LEU A 271 -17.84 12.43 -25.46
C LEU A 271 -18.72 11.26 -25.95
N LYS A 272 -19.67 10.80 -25.13
CA LYS A 272 -20.73 9.83 -25.51
C LYS A 272 -22.07 10.54 -25.53
#